data_AF-A0A819PC89-F1
#
_entry.id   AF-A0A819PC89-F1
#
_cell.length_a   1.000
_cell.length_b   1.000
_cell.length_c   1.000
_cell.angle_alpha   90.00
_cell.angle_beta   90.00
_cell.angle_gamma   90.00
#
_symmetry.space_group_name_H-M   'P 1'
#
loop_
_entity.id
_entity.type
_entity.pdbx_description
1 polymer ?
#
loop_
_entity_poly.entity_id
_entity_poly.type
_entity_poly.pdbx_seq_one_letter_code
_entity_poly.pdbx_strand_id
1 'polypeptide(L)'
;MLPRQIDLRRWMAPIVSQDLMNTCAASAFASACEYLIKRRTGSYVQLSRLFIHFNAQVIDQRTHTVEDAGATRKNVIVGMRKFGVCKEEYWPYDRRLLNKKPSPDAYEAARRFSIVSLRLPFQINAMRTYLANKIP
;
A
#
# COMPACT_ATOMS: atom_id res chain seq x y z
N MET A 1 -25.19 -17.09 5.41
CA MET A 1 -24.69 -16.93 6.80
C MET A 1 -23.22 -16.57 6.76
N LEU A 2 -22.75 -15.71 7.68
CA LEU A 2 -21.33 -15.41 7.84
C LEU A 2 -20.69 -16.41 8.81
N PRO A 3 -19.41 -16.80 8.61
CA PRO A 3 -18.70 -17.67 9.55
C PRO A 3 -18.53 -17.00 10.92
N ARG A 4 -18.47 -17.82 11.98
CA ARG A 4 -18.30 -17.35 13.37
C ARG A 4 -16.93 -16.71 13.63
N GLN A 5 -15.90 -17.14 12.90
CA GLN A 5 -14.54 -16.63 13.00
C GLN A 5 -13.89 -16.61 11.62
N ILE A 6 -13.12 -15.56 11.34
CA ILE A 6 -12.31 -15.43 10.13
C ILE A 6 -10.90 -15.04 10.59
N ASP A 7 -9.91 -15.80 10.14
CA ASP A 7 -8.49 -15.48 10.35
C ASP A 7 -7.78 -15.48 9.00
N LEU A 8 -7.22 -14.32 8.64
CA LEU A 8 -6.49 -14.11 7.39
C LEU A 8 -4.96 -14.18 7.57
N ARG A 9 -4.47 -14.29 8.82
CA ARG A 9 -3.04 -14.14 9.17
C ARG A 9 -2.11 -15.08 8.42
N ARG A 10 -2.55 -16.32 8.14
CA ARG A 10 -1.76 -17.31 7.38
C ARG A 10 -1.31 -16.82 5.99
N TRP A 11 -1.97 -15.80 5.44
CA TRP A 11 -1.67 -15.22 4.13
C TRP A 11 -1.14 -13.79 4.22
N MET A 12 -1.09 -13.20 5.42
CA MET A 12 -0.53 -11.87 5.60
C MET A 12 0.97 -11.86 5.29
N ALA A 13 1.45 -10.70 4.88
CA ALA A 13 2.87 -10.38 4.83
C ALA A 13 3.45 -10.41 6.26
N PRO A 14 4.78 -10.56 6.41
CA PRO A 14 5.46 -10.29 7.66
C PRO A 14 5.07 -8.91 8.23
N ILE A 15 5.10 -8.76 9.55
CA ILE A 15 4.86 -7.47 10.19
C ILE A 15 6.00 -6.51 9.80
N VAL A 16 5.63 -5.30 9.37
CA VAL A 16 6.58 -4.25 8.98
C VAL A 16 6.61 -3.14 10.03
N SER A 17 7.80 -2.58 10.28
CA SER A 17 7.97 -1.35 11.06
C SER A 17 7.81 -0.13 10.16
N GLN A 18 7.15 0.91 10.66
CA GLN A 18 7.18 2.25 10.05
C GLN A 18 8.28 3.16 10.64
N ASP A 19 8.97 2.66 11.66
CA ASP A 19 9.96 3.38 12.45
C ASP A 19 9.44 4.77 12.87
N LEU A 20 10.24 5.81 12.65
CA LEU A 20 9.92 7.21 12.95
C LEU A 20 9.39 7.97 11.73
N MET A 21 8.86 7.29 10.70
CA MET A 21 8.33 7.90 9.48
C MET A 21 6.80 7.84 9.44
N ASN A 22 6.14 8.90 8.98
CA ASN A 22 4.66 8.98 8.90
C ASN A 22 4.10 8.24 7.67
N THR A 23 4.49 6.99 7.49
CA THR A 23 4.17 6.17 6.31
C THR A 23 3.00 5.21 6.52
N CYS A 24 2.26 5.31 7.63
CA CYS A 24 1.25 4.34 8.06
C CYS A 24 0.22 3.97 6.97
N ALA A 25 -0.30 4.97 6.24
CA ALA A 25 -1.24 4.73 5.16
C ALA A 25 -0.58 3.93 4.02
N ALA A 26 0.61 4.34 3.57
CA ALA A 26 1.34 3.64 2.52
C ALA A 26 1.70 2.20 2.94
N SER A 27 2.11 2.00 4.19
CA SER A 27 2.38 0.67 4.77
C SER A 27 1.15 -0.22 4.79
N ALA A 28 -0.01 0.30 5.22
CA ALA A 28 -1.25 -0.47 5.25
C ALA A 28 -1.69 -0.90 3.84
N PHE A 29 -1.62 0.01 2.86
CA PHE A 29 -1.99 -0.32 1.48
C PHE A 29 -0.99 -1.27 0.82
N ALA A 30 0.31 -1.13 1.10
CA ALA A 30 1.33 -2.09 0.67
C ALA A 30 1.00 -3.50 1.20
N SER A 31 0.83 -3.65 2.53
CA SER A 31 0.53 -4.96 3.13
C SER A 31 -0.78 -5.58 2.63
N ALA A 32 -1.80 -4.77 2.33
CA ALA A 32 -3.03 -5.27 1.70
C ALA A 32 -2.76 -5.81 0.28
N CYS A 33 -1.97 -5.11 -0.54
CA CYS A 33 -1.56 -5.59 -1.86
C CYS A 33 -0.67 -6.84 -1.78
N GLU A 34 0.30 -6.88 -0.87
CA GLU A 34 1.18 -8.02 -0.65
C GLU A 34 0.39 -9.27 -0.23
N TYR A 35 -0.60 -9.10 0.66
CA TYR A 35 -1.54 -10.15 1.01
C TYR A 35 -2.29 -10.68 -0.22
N LEU A 36 -2.84 -9.79 -1.06
CA LEU A 36 -3.59 -10.18 -2.25
C LEU A 36 -2.70 -10.89 -3.29
N ILE A 37 -1.46 -10.43 -3.46
CA ILE A 37 -0.48 -11.07 -4.34
C ILE A 37 -0.15 -12.46 -3.80
N LYS A 38 0.25 -12.58 -2.53
CA LYS A 38 0.57 -13.87 -1.89
C LYS A 38 -0.61 -14.85 -1.93
N ARG A 39 -1.84 -14.38 -1.76
CA ARG A 39 -3.06 -15.18 -1.89
C ARG A 39 -3.26 -15.73 -3.30
N ARG A 40 -2.94 -14.93 -4.33
CA ARG A 40 -3.18 -15.28 -5.73
C ARG A 40 -2.04 -16.12 -6.33
N THR A 41 -0.80 -15.82 -5.97
CA THR A 41 0.39 -16.43 -6.58
C THR A 41 1.06 -17.48 -5.70
N GLY A 42 0.76 -17.49 -4.39
CA GLY A 42 1.47 -18.29 -3.39
C GLY A 42 2.83 -17.70 -2.97
N SER A 43 3.31 -16.66 -3.64
CA SER A 43 4.63 -16.05 -3.38
C SER A 43 4.50 -14.68 -2.74
N TYR A 44 5.25 -14.46 -1.67
CA TYR A 44 5.38 -13.14 -1.06
C TYR A 44 6.25 -12.23 -1.92
N VAL A 45 5.83 -10.98 -2.03
CA VAL A 45 6.63 -9.88 -2.56
C VAL A 45 6.56 -8.74 -1.56
N GLN A 46 7.66 -8.01 -1.39
CA GLN A 46 7.70 -6.81 -0.56
C GLN A 46 7.58 -5.59 -1.45
N LEU A 47 6.55 -4.77 -1.25
CA LEU A 47 6.28 -3.58 -2.03
C LEU A 47 6.95 -2.36 -1.40
N SER A 48 7.37 -1.41 -2.24
CA SER A 48 7.98 -0.17 -1.76
C SER A 48 6.94 0.75 -1.14
N ARG A 49 6.91 0.77 0.18
CA ARG A 49 6.06 1.67 0.98
C ARG A 49 6.47 3.14 0.79
N LEU A 50 7.76 3.43 0.58
CA LEU A 50 8.23 4.79 0.30
C LEU A 50 7.83 5.27 -1.10
N PHE A 51 7.83 4.38 -2.11
CA PHE A 51 7.33 4.75 -3.44
C PHE A 51 5.84 5.13 -3.37
N ILE A 52 5.05 4.34 -2.65
CA ILE A 52 3.62 4.61 -2.44
C ILE A 52 3.43 5.94 -1.69
N HIS A 53 4.20 6.15 -0.61
CA HIS A 53 4.14 7.37 0.19
C HIS A 53 4.49 8.61 -0.62
N PHE A 54 5.65 8.61 -1.29
CA PHE A 54 6.12 9.75 -2.09
C PHE A 54 5.09 10.14 -3.15
N ASN A 55 4.57 9.16 -3.89
CA ASN A 55 3.59 9.44 -4.93
C ASN A 55 2.24 9.94 -4.37
N ALA A 56 1.87 9.53 -3.15
CA ALA A 56 0.71 10.10 -2.48
C ALA A 56 0.92 11.59 -2.11
N GLN A 57 2.13 11.98 -1.72
CA GLN A 57 2.47 13.40 -1.49
C GLN A 57 2.42 14.21 -2.79
N VAL A 58 2.92 13.65 -3.89
CA VAL A 58 2.81 14.28 -5.22
C VAL A 58 1.35 14.51 -5.63
N ILE A 59 0.44 13.61 -5.28
CA ILE A 59 -1.00 13.81 -5.51
C ILE A 59 -1.56 14.93 -4.63
N ASP A 60 -1.03 15.14 -3.43
CA ASP A 60 -1.53 16.16 -2.52
C ASP A 60 -1.25 17.58 -3.00
N GLN A 61 -0.22 17.79 -3.85
CA GLN A 61 0.13 19.05 -4.54
C GLN A 61 0.24 20.33 -3.68
N ARG A 62 0.06 20.22 -2.36
CA ARG A 62 -0.01 21.35 -1.42
C ARG A 62 1.35 21.80 -0.93
N THR A 63 2.38 20.96 -1.03
CA THR A 63 3.72 21.29 -0.57
C THR A 63 4.68 21.32 -1.76
N HIS A 64 5.32 22.48 -2.00
CA HIS A 64 6.42 22.61 -2.97
C HIS A 64 7.65 21.79 -2.56
N THR A 65 7.70 21.38 -1.28
CA THR A 65 8.68 20.48 -0.67
C THR A 65 7.98 19.20 -0.23
N VAL A 66 8.55 18.02 -0.53
CA VAL A 66 8.03 16.78 0.06
C VAL A 66 8.52 16.73 1.51
N GLU A 67 7.61 16.78 2.46
CA GLU A 67 7.87 16.67 3.90
C GLU A 67 7.13 15.46 4.46
N ASP A 68 7.58 14.93 5.60
CA ASP A 68 6.97 13.76 6.24
C ASP A 68 5.70 14.14 7.03
N ALA A 69 4.68 14.64 6.34
CA ALA A 69 3.39 15.03 6.91
C ALA A 69 2.37 13.88 6.93
N GLY A 70 2.78 12.69 6.50
CA GLY A 70 1.86 11.58 6.23
C GLY A 70 1.04 11.80 4.96
N ALA A 71 0.26 10.78 4.58
CA ALA A 71 -0.56 10.82 3.37
C ALA A 71 -1.99 10.38 3.66
N THR A 72 -2.96 11.07 3.05
CA THR A 72 -4.36 10.64 3.14
C THR A 72 -4.57 9.32 2.40
N ARG A 73 -5.45 8.46 2.91
CA ARG A 73 -5.83 7.19 2.23
C ARG A 73 -6.30 7.43 0.79
N LYS A 74 -6.99 8.54 0.53
CA LYS A 74 -7.45 8.93 -0.81
C LYS A 74 -6.27 9.19 -1.73
N ASN A 75 -5.29 9.97 -1.30
CA ASN A 75 -4.11 10.29 -2.12
C ASN A 75 -3.24 9.05 -2.35
N VAL A 76 -3.13 8.17 -1.37
CA VAL A 76 -2.47 6.87 -1.53
C VAL A 76 -3.13 6.06 -2.64
N ILE A 77 -4.47 5.88 -2.61
CA ILE A 77 -5.21 5.16 -3.64
C ILE A 77 -5.04 5.82 -5.02
N VAL A 78 -5.16 7.14 -5.11
CA VAL A 78 -5.02 7.88 -6.38
C VAL A 78 -3.59 7.76 -6.92
N GLY A 79 -2.58 7.88 -6.06
CA GLY A 79 -1.17 7.73 -6.41
C GLY A 79 -0.87 6.33 -6.92
N MET A 80 -1.30 5.30 -6.19
CA MET A 80 -1.18 3.89 -6.60
C MET A 80 -1.87 3.61 -7.94
N ARG A 81 -3.03 4.22 -8.21
CA ARG A 81 -3.72 4.09 -9.51
C ARG A 81 -2.99 4.80 -10.65
N LYS A 82 -2.38 5.96 -10.37
CA LYS A 82 -1.72 6.79 -11.39
C LYS A 82 -0.31 6.29 -11.70
N PHE A 83 0.44 5.87 -10.69
CA PHE A 83 1.86 5.56 -10.79
C PHE A 83 2.17 4.07 -10.60
N GLY A 84 1.19 3.27 -10.17
CA GLY A 84 1.39 1.85 -9.87
C GLY A 84 2.08 1.60 -8.53
N VAL A 85 2.64 0.41 -8.38
CA VAL A 85 3.47 0.00 -7.23
C VAL A 85 4.66 -0.81 -7.71
N CYS A 86 5.83 -0.60 -7.10
CA CYS A 86 7.01 -1.41 -7.34
C CYS A 86 7.40 -2.21 -6.10
N LYS A 87 8.27 -3.20 -6.29
CA LYS A 87 8.90 -3.92 -5.18
C LYS A 87 9.89 -3.02 -4.44
N GLU A 88 10.13 -3.32 -3.17
CA GLU A 88 11.06 -2.57 -2.32
C GLU A 88 12.52 -2.62 -2.85
N GLU A 89 12.88 -3.64 -3.63
CA GLU A 89 14.19 -3.73 -4.32
C GLU A 89 14.47 -2.53 -5.26
N TYR A 90 13.43 -1.91 -5.83
CA TYR A 90 13.57 -0.74 -6.70
C TYR A 90 13.60 0.57 -5.93
N TRP A 91 12.99 0.61 -4.75
CA TRP A 91 12.95 1.81 -3.91
C TRP A 91 12.91 1.41 -2.43
N PRO A 92 14.08 1.25 -1.79
CA PRO A 92 14.20 0.70 -0.44
C PRO A 92 13.54 1.55 0.65
N TYR A 93 13.17 0.92 1.76
CA TYR A 93 12.64 1.61 2.93
C TYR A 93 13.75 2.28 3.74
N ASP A 94 14.21 3.44 3.28
CA ASP A 94 15.29 4.22 3.87
C ASP A 94 14.84 5.67 4.09
N ARG A 95 14.99 6.18 5.32
CA ARG A 95 14.64 7.56 5.69
C ARG A 95 15.30 8.61 4.78
N ARG A 96 16.50 8.34 4.27
CA ARG A 96 17.22 9.23 3.32
C ARG A 96 16.51 9.36 1.96
N LEU A 97 15.59 8.46 1.66
CA LEU A 97 14.80 8.41 0.43
C LEU A 97 13.36 8.92 0.60
N LEU A 98 12.89 9.14 1.84
CA LEU A 98 11.51 9.50 2.17
C LEU A 98 10.93 10.62 1.30
N ASN A 99 11.70 11.69 1.15
CA ASN A 99 11.32 12.89 0.39
C ASN A 99 12.03 13.00 -0.96
N LYS A 100 12.75 11.97 -1.38
CA LYS A 100 13.43 11.94 -2.67
C LYS A 100 12.51 11.34 -3.72
N LYS A 101 12.54 11.94 -4.91
CA LYS A 101 11.82 11.39 -6.07
C LYS A 101 12.36 9.99 -6.40
N PRO A 102 11.49 8.97 -6.51
CA PRO A 102 11.88 7.64 -6.92
C PRO A 102 12.61 7.64 -8.27
N SER A 103 13.52 6.67 -8.43
CA SER A 103 14.28 6.50 -9.66
C SER A 103 13.35 6.21 -10.86
N PRO A 104 13.80 6.53 -12.09
CA PRO A 104 13.07 6.13 -13.30
C PRO A 104 12.76 4.63 -13.34
N ASP A 105 13.71 3.79 -12.91
CA ASP A 105 13.54 2.33 -12.86
C ASP A 105 12.41 1.91 -11.91
N ALA A 106 12.27 2.59 -10.76
CA ALA A 106 11.16 2.33 -9.84
C ALA A 106 9.81 2.66 -10.47
N TYR A 107 9.71 3.77 -11.22
CA TYR A 107 8.50 4.12 -11.95
C TYR A 107 8.22 3.13 -13.09
N GLU A 108 9.22 2.70 -13.84
CA GLU A 108 9.04 1.74 -14.94
C GLU A 108 8.61 0.36 -14.42
N ALA A 109 9.20 -0.10 -13.31
CA ALA A 109 8.76 -1.30 -12.61
C ALA A 109 7.32 -1.18 -12.11
N ALA A 110 6.91 0.02 -11.64
CA ALA A 110 5.59 0.25 -11.08
C ALA A 110 4.45 0.18 -12.11
N ARG A 111 4.72 0.57 -13.37
CA ARG A 111 3.73 0.51 -14.47
C ARG A 111 3.18 -0.89 -14.74
N ARG A 112 3.92 -1.93 -14.34
CA ARG A 112 3.54 -3.34 -14.53
C ARG A 112 2.45 -3.80 -13.56
N PHE A 113 2.17 -3.02 -12.50
CA PHE A 113 1.19 -3.35 -11.47
C PHE A 113 0.10 -2.29 -11.41
N SER A 114 -1.08 -2.61 -11.97
CA SER A 114 -2.27 -1.77 -11.86
C SER A 114 -3.10 -2.17 -10.63
N ILE A 115 -3.66 -1.16 -9.95
CA ILE A 115 -4.44 -1.37 -8.74
C ILE A 115 -5.89 -0.98 -8.97
N VAL A 116 -6.80 -1.87 -8.57
CA VAL A 116 -8.24 -1.62 -8.52
C VAL A 116 -8.61 -1.19 -7.11
N SER A 117 -9.22 -0.03 -6.99
CA SER A 117 -9.68 0.51 -5.71
C SER A 117 -11.05 -0.04 -5.35
N LEU A 118 -11.20 -0.46 -4.10
CA LEU A 118 -12.48 -0.89 -3.52
C LEU A 118 -12.96 0.14 -2.49
N ARG A 119 -14.25 0.51 -2.55
CA ARG A 119 -14.89 1.37 -1.54
C ARG A 119 -15.79 0.52 -0.65
N LEU A 120 -15.53 0.55 0.65
CA LEU A 120 -16.32 -0.16 1.64
C LEU A 120 -17.39 0.75 2.24
N PRO A 121 -18.65 0.30 2.39
CA PRO A 121 -19.61 1.01 3.22
C PRO A 121 -19.21 0.89 4.68
N PHE A 122 -19.44 1.96 5.45
CA PHE A 122 -19.13 2.01 6.89
C PHE A 122 -20.19 1.24 7.69
N GLN A 123 -20.21 -0.08 7.51
CA GLN A 123 -21.17 -1.00 8.13
C GLN A 123 -20.47 -2.28 8.56
N ILE A 124 -20.69 -2.72 9.79
CA ILE A 124 -20.01 -3.89 10.36
C ILE A 124 -20.28 -5.18 9.58
N ASN A 125 -21.51 -5.37 9.09
CA ASN A 125 -21.85 -6.56 8.31
C ASN A 125 -21.16 -6.57 6.95
N ALA A 126 -20.97 -5.39 6.33
CA ALA A 126 -20.17 -5.29 5.12
C ALA A 126 -18.72 -5.69 5.42
N MET A 127 -18.08 -5.09 6.43
CA MET A 127 -16.70 -5.43 6.81
C MET A 127 -16.51 -6.94 7.07
N ARG A 128 -17.43 -7.56 7.83
CA ARG A 128 -17.43 -9.01 8.07
C ARG A 128 -17.55 -9.82 6.76
N THR A 129 -18.35 -9.33 5.81
CA THR A 129 -18.53 -9.97 4.50
C THR A 129 -17.24 -9.89 3.67
N TYR A 130 -16.54 -8.76 3.68
CA TYR A 130 -15.25 -8.63 2.97
C TYR A 130 -14.19 -9.57 3.55
N LEU A 131 -14.08 -9.63 4.88
CA LEU A 131 -13.21 -10.58 5.55
C LEU A 131 -13.58 -12.03 5.21
N ALA A 132 -14.88 -12.36 5.15
CA ALA A 132 -15.35 -13.69 4.78
C ALA A 132 -14.91 -14.07 3.35
N ASN A 133 -14.93 -13.08 2.45
CA ASN A 133 -14.45 -13.16 1.07
C ASN A 133 -12.92 -13.00 0.94
N LYS A 134 -12.19 -13.05 2.05
CA LYS A 134 -10.73 -13.05 2.10
C LYS A 134 -10.11 -11.74 1.60
N ILE A 135 -10.83 -10.62 1.76
CA ILE A 135 -10.37 -9.27 1.47
C ILE A 135 -10.05 -8.60 2.82
N PRO A 136 -8.78 -8.23 3.08
CA PRO A 136 -8.35 -7.65 4.35
C PRO A 136 -8.74 -6.17 4.48
#